data_AF-A0A7C9A0W4-F1
#
_entry.id   AF-A0A7C9A0W4-F1
#
_cell.length_a   1.000
_cell.length_b   1.000
_cell.length_c   1.000
_cell.angle_alpha   90.00
_cell.angle_beta   90.00
_cell.angle_gamma   90.00
#
_symmetry.space_group_name_H-M   'P 1'
#
loop_
_entity.id
_entity.type
_entity.pdbx_description
1 polymer ?
#
loop_
_entity_poly.entity_id
_entity_poly.type
_entity_poly.pdbx_seq_one_letter_code
_entity_poly.pdbx_strand_id
1 'polypeptide(L)'
;IRREGHGAVSVMGRRREMEDSVAVELGLVEIDSRRYDFFGVFDGHGGSYVAEACRDRMHSILREELREGDTWRKDPDDVIDWEMVMVRCFERMDREVGGGPGKEEVEEMTVGSTAVTAVVGEEEV
;
A
#
# COMPACT_ATOMS: atom_id res chain seq x y z
N ILE A 1 -1.71 -20.80 17.04
CA ILE A 1 -1.15 -19.83 16.07
C ILE A 1 -0.86 -18.56 16.87
N ARG A 2 0.42 -18.25 17.12
CA ARG A 2 0.82 -17.00 17.77
C ARG A 2 0.55 -15.89 16.76
N ARG A 3 -0.35 -14.96 17.06
CA ARG A 3 -0.34 -13.67 16.36
C ARG A 3 0.87 -12.91 16.87
N GLU A 4 1.77 -12.53 15.99
CA GLU A 4 2.79 -11.55 16.32
C GLU A 4 2.11 -10.22 16.66
N GLY A 5 2.53 -9.59 17.76
CA GLY A 5 1.98 -8.31 18.17
C GLY A 5 2.56 -7.19 17.31
N HIS A 6 1.71 -6.29 16.81
CA HIS A 6 2.14 -5.04 16.16
C HIS A 6 1.65 -3.85 16.96
N GLY A 7 2.21 -2.68 16.66
CA GLY A 7 1.76 -1.39 17.18
C GLY A 7 2.11 -0.29 16.19
N ALA A 8 1.31 0.76 16.16
CA ALA A 8 1.53 1.92 15.30
C ALA A 8 1.39 3.21 16.10
N VAL A 9 2.27 4.17 15.83
CA VAL A 9 2.21 5.53 16.38
C VAL A 9 2.63 6.49 15.28
N SER A 10 1.89 7.58 15.14
CA SER A 10 2.20 8.66 14.21
C SER A 10 1.89 9.98 14.92
N VAL A 11 2.86 10.90 14.90
CA VAL A 11 2.81 12.13 15.70
C VAL A 11 3.34 13.31 14.89
N MET A 12 2.63 14.44 14.92
CA MET A 12 3.03 15.67 14.22
C MET A 12 4.33 16.29 14.77
N GLY A 13 4.65 15.99 16.02
CA GLY A 13 5.82 16.53 16.69
C GLY A 13 5.77 18.05 16.78
N ARG A 14 6.77 18.73 16.21
CA ARG A 14 6.92 20.21 16.25
C ARG A 14 6.52 20.89 14.93
N ARG A 15 6.01 20.15 13.95
CA ARG A 15 5.53 20.71 12.69
C ARG A 15 4.21 21.44 12.92
N ARG A 16 3.83 22.27 11.94
CA ARG A 16 2.55 23.00 11.96
C ARG A 16 1.40 22.17 11.40
N GLU A 17 1.72 21.29 10.45
CA GLU A 17 0.80 20.39 9.77
C GLU A 17 1.28 18.95 9.91
N MET A 18 0.35 18.00 9.87
CA MET A 18 0.62 16.56 9.93
C MET A 18 0.48 15.99 8.52
N GLU A 19 1.61 15.64 7.89
CA GLU A 19 1.64 15.10 6.53
C GLU A 19 1.91 13.59 6.49
N ASP A 20 2.39 12.98 7.58
CA ASP A 20 2.60 11.53 7.65
C ASP A 20 1.27 10.78 7.82
N SER A 21 1.22 9.55 7.31
CA SER A 21 0.14 8.60 7.55
C SER A 21 0.67 7.18 7.70
N VAL A 22 -0.07 6.34 8.43
CA VAL A 22 0.25 4.92 8.64
C VAL A 22 -0.97 4.06 8.35
N ALA A 23 -0.77 2.89 7.75
CA ALA A 23 -1.80 1.90 7.48
C ALA A 23 -1.41 0.55 8.09
N VAL A 24 -2.39 -0.11 8.71
CA VAL A 24 -2.28 -1.47 9.24
C VAL A 24 -3.54 -2.22 8.85
N GLU A 25 -3.40 -3.27 8.04
CA GLU A 25 -4.51 -4.08 7.54
C GLU A 25 -4.21 -5.55 7.77
N LEU A 26 -4.81 -6.13 8.82
CA LEU A 26 -4.59 -7.52 9.20
C LEU A 26 -5.51 -8.45 8.44
N GLY A 27 -4.98 -9.54 7.90
CA GLY A 27 -5.70 -10.46 7.02
C GLY A 27 -6.09 -9.77 5.73
N LEU A 28 -5.16 -9.02 5.15
CA LEU A 28 -5.32 -8.37 3.87
C LEU A 28 -5.88 -9.35 2.84
N VAL A 29 -5.23 -10.51 2.72
CA VAL A 29 -5.60 -11.55 1.76
C VAL A 29 -5.17 -12.93 2.29
N GLU A 30 -5.81 -13.97 1.78
CA GLU A 30 -5.42 -15.36 1.97
C GLU A 30 -5.15 -15.98 0.59
N ILE A 31 -3.97 -16.55 0.40
CA ILE A 31 -3.51 -17.15 -0.87
C ILE A 31 -2.90 -18.51 -0.51
N ASP A 32 -3.36 -19.57 -1.16
CA ASP A 32 -2.92 -20.95 -0.90
C ASP A 32 -2.96 -21.32 0.61
N SER A 33 -4.03 -20.91 1.29
CA SER A 33 -4.24 -21.08 2.75
C SER A 33 -3.26 -20.32 3.66
N ARG A 34 -2.42 -19.44 3.09
CA ARG A 34 -1.52 -18.55 3.83
C ARG A 34 -2.15 -17.17 3.94
N ARG A 35 -2.25 -16.66 5.17
CA ARG A 35 -2.76 -15.32 5.46
C ARG A 35 -1.63 -14.31 5.38
N TYR A 36 -1.90 -13.16 4.77
CA TYR A 36 -0.99 -12.03 4.68
C TYR A 36 -1.58 -10.79 5.34
N ASP A 37 -0.77 -10.12 6.16
CA ASP A 37 -1.05 -8.82 6.78
C ASP A 37 -0.28 -7.71 6.03
N PHE A 38 -0.81 -6.49 6.00
CA PHE A 38 -0.20 -5.33 5.35
C PHE A 38 0.09 -4.22 6.35
N PHE A 39 1.24 -3.58 6.15
CA PHE A 39 1.67 -2.40 6.89
C PHE A 39 2.21 -1.36 5.92
N GLY A 40 1.88 -0.09 6.13
CA GLY A 40 2.33 1.02 5.30
C GLY A 40 2.68 2.24 6.12
N VAL A 41 3.75 2.93 5.74
CA VAL A 41 4.13 4.25 6.26
C VAL A 41 4.32 5.19 5.08
N PHE A 42 3.70 6.37 5.16
CA PHE A 42 3.62 7.34 4.08
C PHE A 42 4.04 8.70 4.62
N ASP A 43 5.14 9.25 4.12
CA ASP A 43 5.66 10.58 4.49
C ASP A 43 5.28 11.57 3.38
N GLY A 44 4.21 12.34 3.62
CA GLY A 44 3.67 13.31 2.68
C GLY A 44 4.51 14.58 2.57
N HIS A 45 4.45 15.24 1.42
CA HIS A 45 5.07 16.54 1.21
C HIS A 45 4.23 17.39 0.26
N GLY A 46 4.19 18.70 0.52
CA GLY A 46 3.35 19.64 -0.23
C GLY A 46 1.87 19.57 0.15
N GLY A 47 1.52 18.82 1.19
CA GLY A 47 0.17 18.48 1.62
C GLY A 47 0.05 17.02 2.07
N SER A 48 -0.95 16.71 2.90
CA SER A 48 -1.19 15.35 3.40
C SER A 48 -1.96 14.46 2.43
N TYR A 49 -2.58 15.02 1.39
CA TYR A 49 -3.53 14.33 0.52
C TYR A 49 -3.00 13.00 -0.04
N VAL A 50 -1.79 12.98 -0.60
CA VAL A 50 -1.24 11.75 -1.22
C VAL A 50 -0.91 10.70 -0.15
N ALA A 51 -0.38 11.10 1.01
CA ALA A 51 -0.11 10.17 2.11
C ALA A 51 -1.40 9.57 2.68
N GLU A 52 -2.45 10.38 2.82
CA GLU A 52 -3.78 9.93 3.24
C GLU A 52 -4.43 9.01 2.20
N ALA A 53 -4.30 9.33 0.91
CA ALA A 53 -4.77 8.47 -0.17
C ALA A 53 -4.05 7.11 -0.18
N CYS A 54 -2.74 7.09 -0.01
CA CYS A 54 -1.98 5.85 0.13
C CYS A 54 -2.43 5.02 1.34
N ARG A 55 -2.66 5.66 2.49
CA ARG A 55 -3.21 5.00 3.69
C ARG A 55 -4.53 4.30 3.39
N ASP A 56 -5.45 5.00 2.74
CA ASP A 56 -6.83 4.55 2.55
C ASP A 56 -7.00 3.60 1.36
N ARG A 57 -6.11 3.64 0.36
CA ARG A 57 -6.31 2.93 -0.92
C ARG A 57 -5.24 1.89 -1.25
N MET A 58 -3.99 2.08 -0.86
CA MET A 58 -2.88 1.26 -1.35
C MET A 58 -3.00 -0.22 -0.98
N HIS A 59 -3.43 -0.51 0.25
CA HIS A 59 -3.68 -1.88 0.71
C HIS A 59 -4.76 -2.58 -0.13
N SER A 60 -5.81 -1.84 -0.52
CA SER A 60 -6.89 -2.38 -1.36
C SER A 60 -6.42 -2.67 -2.78
N ILE A 61 -5.60 -1.80 -3.37
CA ILE A 61 -4.96 -2.06 -4.67
C ILE A 61 -4.10 -3.33 -4.59
N LEU A 62 -3.25 -3.46 -3.56
CA LEU A 62 -2.41 -4.64 -3.39
C LEU A 62 -3.25 -5.93 -3.30
N ARG A 63 -4.35 -5.90 -2.55
CA ARG A 63 -5.30 -7.03 -2.46
C ARG A 63 -5.91 -7.38 -3.83
N GLU A 64 -6.25 -6.37 -4.63
CA GLU A 64 -6.78 -6.55 -5.98
C GLU A 64 -5.74 -7.20 -6.90
N GLU A 65 -4.51 -6.65 -6.97
CA GLU A 65 -3.41 -7.22 -7.76
C GLU A 65 -3.08 -8.66 -7.34
N LEU A 66 -3.09 -8.95 -6.03
CA LEU A 66 -2.86 -10.31 -5.53
C LEU A 66 -3.97 -11.31 -5.89
N ARG A 67 -5.22 -10.86 -6.04
CA ARG A 67 -6.35 -11.72 -6.41
C ARG A 67 -6.48 -11.91 -7.91
N GLU A 68 -6.05 -10.93 -8.69
CA GLU A 68 -5.94 -11.03 -10.13
C GLU A 68 -4.72 -11.91 -10.45
N GLY A 69 -4.87 -13.23 -10.29
CA GLY A 69 -3.80 -14.21 -10.45
C GLY A 69 -3.05 -14.07 -11.78
N ASP A 70 -3.71 -13.61 -12.84
CA ASP A 70 -3.09 -13.32 -14.14
C ASP A 70 -1.93 -12.30 -14.07
N THR A 71 -1.82 -11.55 -12.97
CA THR A 71 -0.76 -10.58 -12.75
C THR A 71 0.56 -11.20 -12.27
N TRP A 72 0.54 -12.36 -11.60
CA TRP A 72 1.74 -12.99 -11.00
C TRP A 72 1.77 -14.53 -11.06
N ARG A 73 0.66 -15.19 -11.42
CA ARG A 73 0.44 -16.64 -11.45
C ARG A 73 -0.07 -17.06 -12.83
N LYS A 74 0.71 -17.84 -13.57
CA LYS A 74 0.26 -18.47 -14.83
C LYS A 74 -0.16 -19.92 -14.61
N ASP A 75 0.46 -20.58 -13.63
CA ASP A 75 0.19 -21.95 -13.22
C ASP A 75 -0.21 -22.00 -11.72
N PRO A 76 -1.12 -22.90 -11.30
CA PRO A 76 -1.41 -23.14 -9.89
C PRO A 76 -0.19 -23.37 -8.99
N ASP A 77 0.96 -23.80 -9.50
CA ASP A 77 2.15 -24.02 -8.66
C ASP A 77 3.10 -22.82 -8.59
N ASP A 78 2.80 -21.70 -9.27
CA ASP A 78 3.67 -20.52 -9.26
C ASP A 78 3.67 -19.83 -7.89
N VAL A 79 4.87 -19.45 -7.45
CA VAL A 79 5.08 -18.63 -6.25
C VAL A 79 4.74 -17.17 -6.57
N ILE A 80 4.24 -16.43 -5.57
CA ILE A 80 3.93 -15.01 -5.72
C ILE A 80 5.17 -14.22 -6.17
N ASP A 81 5.09 -13.61 -7.35
CA ASP A 81 6.06 -12.61 -7.80
C ASP A 81 5.79 -11.28 -7.08
N TRP A 82 6.30 -11.17 -5.86
CA TRP A 82 6.13 -9.99 -5.02
C TRP A 82 6.69 -8.73 -5.68
N GLU A 83 7.78 -8.81 -6.45
CA GLU A 83 8.33 -7.64 -7.11
C GLU A 83 7.33 -7.07 -8.13
N MET A 84 6.81 -7.93 -9.02
CA MET A 84 5.84 -7.52 -10.03
C MET A 84 4.53 -7.00 -9.41
N VAL A 85 4.01 -7.70 -8.40
CA VAL A 85 2.78 -7.30 -7.69
C VAL A 85 2.96 -5.92 -7.03
N MET A 86 4.08 -5.70 -6.34
CA MET A 86 4.33 -4.45 -5.65
C MET A 86 4.56 -3.30 -6.64
N VAL A 87 5.29 -3.52 -7.74
CA VAL A 87 5.46 -2.51 -8.80
C VAL A 87 4.10 -2.08 -9.35
N ARG A 88 3.23 -3.02 -9.71
CA ARG A 88 1.88 -2.70 -10.21
C ARG A 88 1.03 -1.96 -9.18
N CYS A 89 1.10 -2.37 -7.92
CA CYS A 89 0.39 -1.70 -6.84
C CYS A 89 0.81 -0.23 -6.71
N PHE A 90 2.12 0.05 -6.71
CA PHE A 90 2.65 1.41 -6.62
C PHE A 90 2.31 2.23 -7.88
N GLU A 91 2.49 1.67 -9.08
CA GLU A 91 2.15 2.35 -10.34
C GLU A 91 0.65 2.68 -10.44
N ARG A 92 -0.21 1.78 -9.97
CA ARG A 92 -1.66 2.01 -9.98
C ARG A 92 -2.07 3.04 -8.93
N MET A 93 -1.45 3.01 -7.73
CA MET A 93 -1.65 4.04 -6.71
C MET A 93 -1.29 5.42 -7.25
N ASP A 94 -0.11 5.55 -7.89
CA ASP A 94 0.36 6.79 -8.54
C ASP A 94 -0.64 7.30 -9.59
N ARG A 95 -1.17 6.39 -10.43
CA ARG A 95 -2.18 6.73 -11.46
C ARG A 95 -3.52 7.19 -10.86
N GLU A 96 -3.92 6.62 -9.72
CA GLU A 96 -5.17 7.00 -9.04
C GLU A 96 -5.06 8.40 -8.38
N VAL A 97 -3.89 8.78 -7.86
CA VAL A 97 -3.66 10.11 -7.24
C VAL A 97 -3.24 11.19 -8.24
N GLY A 98 -2.48 10.85 -9.28
CA GLY A 98 -1.94 11.79 -10.27
C GLY A 98 -2.96 12.39 -11.23
N GLY A 99 -4.24 12.04 -11.08
CA GLY A 99 -5.33 12.51 -11.92
C GLY A 99 -5.34 11.82 -13.29
N GLY A 100 -6.40 11.07 -13.58
CA GLY A 100 -6.67 10.58 -14.94
C GLY A 100 -6.90 11.74 -15.93
N PRO A 101 -6.87 11.47 -17.24
CA PRO A 101 -7.10 12.51 -18.26
C PRO A 101 -8.44 13.21 -18.02
N GLY A 102 -8.40 14.53 -17.80
CA GLY A 102 -9.59 15.38 -17.66
C GLY A 102 -9.93 15.83 -16.23
N LYS A 103 -9.11 15.55 -15.22
CA LYS A 103 -9.18 16.31 -13.95
C LYS A 103 -8.38 17.60 -14.14
N GLU A 104 -9.05 18.75 -13.98
CA GLU A 104 -8.45 20.07 -14.13
C GLU A 104 -7.15 20.17 -13.33
N GLU A 105 -6.13 20.77 -13.95
CA GLU A 105 -4.83 21.08 -13.37
C GLU A 105 -5.01 22.02 -12.17
N VAL A 106 -5.38 21.47 -11.03
CA VAL A 106 -5.28 22.19 -9.76
C VAL A 106 -3.81 22.21 -9.37
N GLU A 107 -3.38 23.26 -8.69
CA GLU A 107 -2.02 23.64 -8.27
C GLU A 107 -1.20 22.58 -7.47
N GLU A 108 -1.58 21.31 -7.52
CA GLU A 108 -1.09 20.17 -6.73
C GLU A 108 0.05 19.37 -7.38
N MET A 109 0.70 19.85 -8.45
CA MET A 109 1.85 19.18 -9.08
C MET A 109 3.08 18.99 -8.16
N THR A 110 3.03 19.50 -6.93
CA THR A 110 4.10 19.38 -5.93
C THR A 110 3.70 18.58 -4.69
N VAL A 111 2.46 18.06 -4.65
CA VAL A 111 2.00 17.20 -3.57
C VAL A 111 2.41 15.77 -3.87
N GLY A 112 3.04 15.12 -2.90
CA GLY A 112 3.49 13.74 -3.05
C GLY A 112 3.62 13.04 -1.71
N SER A 113 4.01 11.78 -1.75
CA SER A 113 4.32 11.01 -0.55
C SER A 113 5.41 10.00 -0.87
N THR A 114 6.27 9.70 0.10
CA THR A 114 6.98 8.42 0.10
C THR A 114 6.00 7.30 0.46
N ALA A 115 6.34 6.06 0.15
CA ALA A 115 5.59 4.90 0.59
C ALA A 115 6.57 3.76 0.91
N VAL A 116 6.50 3.27 2.15
CA VAL A 116 7.21 2.07 2.59
C VAL A 116 6.16 1.09 3.07
N THR A 117 6.13 -0.09 2.47
CA THR A 117 5.12 -1.12 2.76
C THR A 117 5.78 -2.44 3.13
N ALA A 118 5.16 -3.19 4.04
CA ALA A 118 5.54 -4.54 4.37
C ALA A 118 4.31 -5.46 4.26
N VAL A 119 4.51 -6.63 3.67
CA VAL A 119 3.54 -7.72 3.64
C VAL A 119 4.11 -8.86 4.46
N VAL A 120 3.37 -9.28 5.48
CA VAL A 120 3.82 -10.29 6.44
C VAL A 120 2.90 -11.49 6.34
N GLY A 121 3.44 -12.63 5.91
CA GLY A 121 2.74 -13.91 5.87
C GLY A 121 3.25 -14.87 6.95
N GLU A 122 2.58 -16.01 7.10
CA GLU A 122 3.10 -17.12 7.91
C GLU A 122 4.43 -17.64 7.30
N GLU A 123 5.41 -17.98 8.15
CA GLU A 123 6.70 -18.55 7.69
C GLU A 123 6.48 -19.79 6.81
N GLU A 124 7.25 -19.91 5.73
CA GLU A 124 7.37 -21.18 5.03
C GLU A 124 8.14 -22.15 5.93
N VAL A 125 7.46 -23.19 6.43
CA VAL A 125 8.09 -24.30 7.17
C VAL A 125 8.39 -25.46 6.23
#